data_AF-A0A521HUD2-F1
#
_entry.id   AF-A0A521HUD2-F1
#
_cell.length_a   1.000
_cell.length_b   1.000
_cell.length_c   1.000
_cell.angle_alpha   90.00
_cell.angle_beta   90.00
_cell.angle_gamma   90.00
#
_symmetry.space_group_name_H-M   'P 1'
#
loop_
_entity.id
_entity.type
_entity.pdbx_description
1 polymer ?
#
loop_
_entity_poly.entity_id
_entity_poly.type
_entity_poly.pdbx_seq_one_letter_code
_entity_poly.pdbx_strand_id
1 'polypeptide(L)'
;QGAYSTPQVLTPPLAGVDYSTSYADWLANMRGGGGGPTAASGTPRWICTSRDLTRSLQLDVPLGFGYQHVMLALIHLFRLAIPRNPGLRMPQPNEADGLNGQLWELVARCTLAALTPVFWQKWQVHRRLRPEAYAGRVHNHINGAATYPIPTALLGSDALQATFSRYGTYLMPMAWKGGCPPHPSYPSAHAVIAAAGVTVLKAFFDGNATLPNPVLANADGTALVPYAGTPLTVEGELNKLAANIGISRVQTGIHFRSDSMQSLVLGERMAINMLSELKPLRGGAFDNFTFRRFDGSLVTV
;
A
#
# COMPACT_ATOMS: atom_id res chain seq x y z
N GLN A 1 9.40 -18.13 15.19
CA GLN A 1 7.96 -18.33 14.89
C GLN A 1 7.17 -17.83 16.11
N GLY A 2 6.10 -17.05 15.92
CA GLY A 2 5.23 -16.66 17.03
C GLY A 2 4.31 -17.82 17.44
N ALA A 3 3.90 -17.87 18.71
CA ALA A 3 3.08 -18.94 19.27
C ALA A 3 1.62 -18.96 18.77
N TYR A 4 1.19 -17.92 18.04
CA TYR A 4 -0.20 -17.71 17.65
C TYR A 4 -0.39 -17.70 16.13
N SER A 5 -1.55 -18.18 15.68
CA SER A 5 -2.03 -18.04 14.31
C SER A 5 -3.02 -16.88 14.22
N THR A 6 -3.04 -16.21 13.07
CA THR A 6 -4.00 -15.13 12.78
C THR A 6 -4.52 -15.33 11.37
N PRO A 7 -5.77 -15.77 11.20
CA PRO A 7 -6.40 -15.86 9.88
C PRO A 7 -6.37 -14.50 9.16
N GLN A 8 -6.02 -14.49 7.87
CA GLN A 8 -6.01 -13.26 7.05
C GLN A 8 -7.31 -13.12 6.25
N VAL A 9 -8.43 -13.23 6.95
CA VAL A 9 -9.78 -13.06 6.40
C VAL A 9 -10.42 -11.78 6.94
N LEU A 10 -11.33 -11.18 6.18
CA LEU A 10 -12.07 -9.99 6.57
C LEU A 10 -13.56 -10.13 6.27
N THR A 11 -14.40 -9.44 7.05
CA THR A 11 -15.82 -9.27 6.70
C THR A 11 -15.92 -8.39 5.45
N PRO A 12 -16.51 -8.90 4.36
CA PRO A 12 -16.48 -8.18 3.10
C PRO A 12 -17.37 -6.93 3.12
N PRO A 13 -16.97 -5.87 2.40
CA PRO A 13 -17.82 -4.71 2.16
C PRO A 13 -19.07 -5.10 1.36
N LEU A 14 -20.16 -4.34 1.51
CA LEU A 14 -21.40 -4.60 0.77
C LEU A 14 -21.17 -4.56 -0.75
N ALA A 15 -21.64 -5.60 -1.45
CA ALA A 15 -21.50 -5.69 -2.90
C ALA A 15 -22.35 -4.63 -3.62
N GLY A 16 -21.79 -4.00 -4.66
CA GLY A 16 -22.50 -3.01 -5.49
C GLY A 16 -22.76 -1.66 -4.84
N VAL A 17 -22.33 -1.45 -3.59
CA VAL A 17 -22.48 -0.20 -2.84
C VAL A 17 -21.22 0.65 -2.99
N ASP A 18 -21.40 1.86 -3.50
CA ASP A 18 -20.40 2.93 -3.57
C ASP A 18 -20.93 4.17 -2.87
N TYR A 19 -20.02 5.05 -2.43
CA TYR A 19 -20.32 6.23 -1.63
C TYR A 19 -19.89 7.51 -2.35
N SER A 20 -20.31 8.68 -1.84
CA SER A 20 -20.05 9.99 -2.46
C SER A 20 -20.58 10.12 -3.90
N THR A 21 -21.66 9.39 -4.21
CA THR A 21 -22.25 9.32 -5.55
C THR A 21 -23.32 10.40 -5.78
N SER A 22 -23.86 11.00 -4.71
CA SER A 22 -24.73 12.18 -4.78
C SER A 22 -23.94 13.47 -4.50
N TYR A 23 -24.40 14.60 -5.06
CA TYR A 23 -23.76 15.90 -4.82
C TYR A 23 -23.82 16.32 -3.34
N ALA A 24 -24.91 16.00 -2.65
CA ALA A 24 -25.07 16.29 -1.23
C ALA A 24 -24.06 15.50 -0.38
N ASP A 25 -23.91 14.20 -0.62
CA ASP A 25 -22.95 13.36 0.11
C ASP A 25 -21.51 13.80 -0.17
N TRP A 26 -21.18 14.06 -1.45
CA TRP A 26 -19.86 14.56 -1.82
C TRP A 26 -19.54 15.90 -1.15
N LEU A 27 -20.48 16.85 -1.15
CA LEU A 27 -20.28 18.16 -0.54
C LEU A 27 -20.16 18.06 0.99
N ALA A 28 -20.92 17.15 1.61
CA ALA A 28 -20.78 16.86 3.04
C ALA A 28 -19.38 16.32 3.37
N ASN A 29 -18.87 15.38 2.58
CA ASN A 29 -17.49 14.88 2.70
C ASN A 29 -16.47 16.01 2.54
N MET A 30 -16.64 16.88 1.55
CA MET A 30 -15.73 18.02 1.31
C MET A 30 -15.73 19.07 2.42
N ARG A 31 -16.82 19.16 3.19
CA ARG A 31 -16.92 20.04 4.36
C ARG A 31 -16.44 19.38 5.66
N GLY A 32 -15.90 18.17 5.59
CA GLY A 32 -15.47 17.41 6.77
C GLY A 32 -16.62 16.76 7.56
N GLY A 33 -17.85 16.83 7.04
CA GLY A 33 -19.01 16.12 7.61
C GLY A 33 -19.10 14.65 7.16
N GLY A 34 -18.21 14.23 6.27
CA GLY A 34 -18.07 12.85 5.83
C GLY A 34 -17.52 11.95 6.92
N GLY A 35 -18.39 11.16 7.53
CA GLY A 35 -18.00 10.31 8.65
C GLY A 35 -18.94 9.13 8.81
N GLY A 36 -18.36 7.96 9.04
CA GLY A 36 -19.10 6.74 9.38
C GLY A 36 -18.40 5.48 8.88
N PRO A 37 -18.69 4.33 9.51
CA PRO A 37 -18.14 3.07 9.07
C PRO A 37 -18.61 2.76 7.65
N THR A 38 -17.68 2.29 6.82
CA THR A 38 -18.03 1.66 5.54
C THR A 38 -18.74 0.34 5.85
N ALA A 39 -19.94 0.17 5.30
CA ALA A 39 -20.79 -0.96 5.62
C ALA A 39 -20.16 -2.27 5.12
N ALA A 40 -20.19 -3.29 5.97
CA ALA A 40 -19.67 -4.62 5.69
C ALA A 40 -20.62 -5.65 6.31
N SER A 41 -20.80 -6.78 5.62
CA SER A 41 -21.68 -7.86 6.05
C SER A 41 -21.29 -9.16 5.37
N GLY A 42 -21.71 -10.29 5.95
CA GLY A 42 -21.43 -11.63 5.44
C GLY A 42 -20.29 -12.34 6.15
N THR A 43 -20.01 -13.57 5.70
CA THR A 43 -18.99 -14.43 6.29
C THR A 43 -17.58 -13.89 6.00
N PRO A 44 -16.67 -13.84 6.99
CA PRO A 44 -15.28 -13.48 6.75
C PRO A 44 -14.65 -14.37 5.67
N ARG A 45 -13.93 -13.74 4.74
CA ARG A 45 -13.31 -14.40 3.59
C ARG A 45 -11.93 -13.82 3.25
N TRP A 46 -11.15 -14.54 2.46
CA TRP A 46 -9.87 -14.05 1.93
C TRP A 46 -10.10 -12.92 0.93
N ILE A 47 -9.08 -12.07 0.75
CA ILE A 47 -9.10 -10.99 -0.24
C ILE A 47 -9.17 -11.60 -1.64
N CYS A 48 -10.31 -11.50 -2.32
CA CYS A 48 -10.51 -11.97 -3.69
C CYS A 48 -10.96 -10.88 -4.67
N THR A 49 -11.32 -9.69 -4.17
CA THR A 49 -11.69 -8.53 -4.98
C THR A 49 -10.87 -7.29 -4.62
N SER A 50 -10.82 -6.31 -5.53
CA SER A 50 -10.25 -5.00 -5.23
C SER A 50 -10.96 -4.33 -4.05
N ARG A 51 -12.28 -4.52 -3.89
CA ARG A 51 -13.02 -3.98 -2.75
C ARG A 51 -12.58 -4.59 -1.43
N ASP A 52 -12.33 -5.90 -1.39
CA ASP A 52 -11.77 -6.54 -0.19
C ASP A 52 -10.39 -5.96 0.14
N LEU A 53 -9.52 -5.75 -0.86
CA LEU A 53 -8.22 -5.13 -0.65
C LEU A 53 -8.32 -3.66 -0.17
N THR A 54 -9.29 -2.91 -0.66
CA THR A 54 -9.54 -1.55 -0.16
C THR A 54 -10.04 -1.57 1.28
N ARG A 55 -10.80 -2.61 1.67
CA ARG A 55 -11.29 -2.80 3.03
C ARG A 55 -10.16 -3.19 3.98
N SER A 56 -9.25 -4.06 3.58
CA SER A 56 -8.12 -4.46 4.44
C SER A 56 -7.27 -3.26 4.84
N LEU A 57 -7.01 -2.33 3.91
CA LEU A 57 -6.25 -1.10 4.15
C LEU A 57 -7.08 0.05 4.73
N GLN A 58 -8.38 -0.15 4.95
CA GLN A 58 -9.19 0.75 5.75
C GLN A 58 -9.08 0.41 7.24
N LEU A 59 -8.77 -0.85 7.54
CA LEU A 59 -8.79 -1.45 8.88
C LEU A 59 -7.38 -1.73 9.43
N ASP A 60 -6.33 -1.26 8.77
CA ASP A 60 -4.96 -1.71 8.99
C ASP A 60 -4.29 -1.15 10.25
N VAL A 61 -4.72 -1.58 11.42
CA VAL A 61 -4.15 -1.28 12.74
C VAL A 61 -2.94 -2.19 13.05
N PRO A 62 -2.00 -1.84 13.97
CA PRO A 62 -2.02 -0.76 14.95
C PRO A 62 -1.41 0.58 14.51
N LEU A 63 -0.44 0.59 13.59
CA LEU A 63 0.20 1.85 13.14
C LEU A 63 -0.54 2.53 11.98
N GLY A 64 -1.49 1.85 11.31
CA GLY A 64 -2.07 2.34 10.06
C GLY A 64 -1.16 2.11 8.85
N PHE A 65 -1.62 2.60 7.70
CA PHE A 65 -0.76 2.94 6.55
C PHE A 65 0.01 1.78 5.90
N GLY A 66 -0.50 0.56 5.93
CA GLY A 66 0.07 -0.62 5.30
C GLY A 66 1.15 -1.33 6.15
N TYR A 67 1.51 -0.77 7.31
CA TYR A 67 2.51 -1.36 8.22
C TYR A 67 2.18 -2.80 8.61
N GLN A 68 0.91 -3.07 8.96
CA GLN A 68 0.45 -4.40 9.33
C GLN A 68 0.82 -5.46 8.27
N HIS A 69 0.64 -5.13 7.00
CA HIS A 69 0.89 -6.05 5.89
C HIS A 69 2.38 -6.32 5.69
N VAL A 70 3.24 -5.32 5.90
CA VAL A 70 4.71 -5.50 5.90
C VAL A 70 5.15 -6.38 7.06
N MET A 71 4.60 -6.18 8.26
CA MET A 71 4.92 -7.01 9.42
C MET A 71 4.47 -8.46 9.23
N LEU A 72 3.30 -8.68 8.64
CA LEU A 72 2.84 -10.01 8.26
C LEU A 72 3.80 -10.65 7.26
N ALA A 73 4.27 -9.91 6.26
CA ALA A 73 5.28 -10.41 5.33
C ALA A 73 6.56 -10.85 6.06
N LEU A 74 7.07 -10.04 7.01
CA LEU A 74 8.21 -10.43 7.84
C LEU A 74 7.97 -11.72 8.63
N ILE A 75 6.79 -11.86 9.27
CA ILE A 75 6.39 -13.10 9.97
C ILE A 75 6.41 -14.29 9.01
N HIS A 76 5.87 -14.12 7.79
CA HIS A 76 5.81 -15.18 6.79
C HIS A 76 7.19 -15.59 6.28
N LEU A 77 8.08 -14.64 5.97
CA LEU A 77 9.45 -14.92 5.53
C LEU A 77 10.21 -15.75 6.59
N PHE A 78 10.04 -15.42 7.88
CA PHE A 78 10.60 -16.24 8.96
C PHE A 78 9.96 -17.62 9.08
N ARG A 79 8.63 -17.72 8.95
CA ARG A 79 7.92 -19.01 9.02
C ARG A 79 8.32 -19.97 7.90
N LEU A 80 8.56 -19.43 6.70
CA LEU A 80 8.99 -20.19 5.53
C LEU A 80 10.50 -20.47 5.51
N ALA A 81 11.23 -20.04 6.54
CA ALA A 81 12.68 -20.18 6.64
C ALA A 81 13.41 -19.66 5.39
N ILE A 82 12.96 -18.52 4.86
CA ILE A 82 13.58 -17.91 3.68
C ILE A 82 15.05 -17.60 3.98
N PRO A 83 15.99 -17.98 3.10
CA PRO A 83 17.40 -17.69 3.28
C PRO A 83 17.69 -16.20 3.45
N ARG A 84 18.79 -15.88 4.13
CA ARG A 84 19.30 -14.51 4.18
C ARG A 84 19.79 -14.08 2.82
N ASN A 85 19.70 -12.77 2.58
CA ASN A 85 20.25 -12.17 1.39
C ASN A 85 21.75 -12.52 1.29
N PRO A 86 22.25 -13.13 0.20
CA PRO A 86 23.68 -13.40 0.02
C PRO A 86 24.54 -12.13 0.01
N GLY A 87 23.93 -10.98 -0.34
CA GLY A 87 24.51 -9.65 -0.24
C GLY A 87 24.52 -9.07 1.18
N LEU A 88 23.96 -9.76 2.18
CA LEU A 88 24.13 -9.48 3.60
C LEU A 88 25.36 -10.25 4.09
N ARG A 89 26.55 -9.66 3.90
CA ARG A 89 27.82 -10.30 4.25
C ARG A 89 28.06 -10.22 5.75
N MET A 90 27.77 -11.32 6.44
CA MET A 90 27.95 -11.47 7.88
C MET A 90 28.48 -12.85 8.26
N PRO A 91 29.17 -12.99 9.42
CA PRO A 91 29.38 -14.27 10.06
C PRO A 91 28.04 -15.00 10.25
N GLN A 92 28.08 -16.33 10.42
CA GLN A 92 26.88 -17.14 10.63
C GLN A 92 25.99 -16.51 11.71
N PRO A 93 24.78 -16.06 11.37
CA PRO A 93 23.95 -15.31 12.30
C PRO A 93 23.46 -16.25 13.41
N ASN A 94 23.73 -15.88 14.66
CA ASN A 94 23.20 -16.56 15.84
C ASN A 94 22.43 -15.56 16.71
N GLU A 95 21.67 -16.03 17.69
CA GLU A 95 20.85 -15.15 18.53
C GLU A 95 21.66 -14.02 19.21
N ALA A 96 22.92 -14.26 19.53
CA ALA A 96 23.80 -13.29 20.17
C ALA A 96 24.20 -12.12 19.24
N ASP A 97 23.99 -12.22 17.93
CA ASP A 97 24.26 -11.13 16.97
C ASP A 97 23.14 -10.08 16.90
N GLY A 98 21.97 -10.36 17.51
CA GLY A 98 20.81 -9.47 17.55
C GLY A 98 20.18 -9.12 16.20
N LEU A 99 20.60 -9.73 15.08
CA LEU A 99 20.18 -9.38 13.71
C LEU A 99 18.67 -9.52 13.52
N ASN A 100 18.08 -10.55 14.11
CA ASN A 100 16.63 -10.74 14.09
C ASN A 100 15.89 -9.61 14.80
N GLY A 101 16.30 -9.27 16.02
CA GLY A 101 15.71 -8.17 16.79
C GLY A 101 15.86 -6.85 16.06
N GLN A 102 17.04 -6.60 15.49
CA GLN A 102 17.31 -5.40 14.69
C GLN A 102 16.46 -5.33 13.43
N LEU A 103 16.18 -6.44 12.75
CA LEU A 103 15.28 -6.46 11.59
C LEU A 103 13.85 -6.05 11.98
N TRP A 104 13.31 -6.60 13.07
CA TRP A 104 11.98 -6.23 13.57
C TRP A 104 11.90 -4.74 13.89
N GLU A 105 12.90 -4.25 14.62
CA GLU A 105 13.03 -2.86 15.01
C GLU A 105 13.15 -1.95 13.78
N LEU A 106 14.01 -2.30 12.82
CA LEU A 106 14.26 -1.50 11.63
C LEU A 106 13.04 -1.40 10.73
N VAL A 107 12.27 -2.48 10.55
CA VAL A 107 11.00 -2.42 9.82
C VAL A 107 10.04 -1.44 10.49
N ALA A 108 9.89 -1.49 11.81
CA ALA A 108 9.04 -0.56 12.56
C ALA A 108 9.53 0.89 12.50
N ARG A 109 10.82 1.12 12.77
CA ARG A 109 11.43 2.45 12.74
C ARG A 109 11.37 3.05 11.34
N CYS A 110 11.70 2.27 10.31
CA CYS A 110 11.75 2.75 8.94
C CYS A 110 10.37 3.11 8.39
N THR A 111 9.36 2.31 8.71
CA THR A 111 7.98 2.61 8.32
C THR A 111 7.47 3.88 8.98
N LEU A 112 7.75 4.11 10.26
CA LEU A 112 7.36 5.35 10.93
C LEU A 112 8.15 6.57 10.43
N ALA A 113 9.47 6.44 10.29
CA ALA A 113 10.33 7.54 9.85
C ALA A 113 9.97 8.02 8.43
N ALA A 114 9.45 7.13 7.57
CA ALA A 114 8.93 7.45 6.24
C ALA A 114 7.72 8.40 6.25
N LEU A 115 6.98 8.54 7.37
CA LEU A 115 5.85 9.46 7.46
C LEU A 115 6.28 10.93 7.44
N THR A 116 7.42 11.25 8.04
CA THR A 116 7.91 12.64 8.09
C THR A 116 8.11 13.24 6.70
N PRO A 117 8.92 12.64 5.80
CA PRO A 117 9.10 13.19 4.46
C PRO A 117 7.82 13.13 3.62
N VAL A 118 6.95 12.12 3.76
CA VAL A 118 5.70 12.09 2.97
C VAL A 118 4.75 13.22 3.37
N PHE A 119 4.63 13.55 4.67
CA PHE A 119 3.81 14.66 5.11
C PHE A 119 4.41 16.02 4.77
N TRP A 120 5.73 16.15 4.78
CA TRP A 120 6.40 17.33 4.22
C TRP A 120 6.04 17.54 2.75
N GLN A 121 6.16 16.49 1.93
CA GLN A 121 5.81 16.57 0.52
C GLN A 121 4.32 16.89 0.30
N LYS A 122 3.42 16.35 1.13
CA LYS A 122 1.99 16.66 1.10
C LYS A 122 1.72 18.13 1.39
N TRP A 123 2.21 18.66 2.50
CA TRP A 123 1.77 19.94 3.04
C TRP A 123 2.66 21.11 2.66
N GLN A 124 3.98 20.94 2.73
CA GLN A 124 4.93 22.03 2.52
C GLN A 124 5.22 22.22 1.03
N VAL A 125 5.20 21.14 0.25
CA VAL A 125 5.53 21.18 -1.18
C VAL A 125 4.29 21.21 -2.07
N HIS A 126 3.56 20.09 -2.17
CA HIS A 126 2.67 19.86 -3.32
C HIS A 126 1.21 20.26 -3.11
N ARG A 127 0.64 20.05 -1.92
CA ARG A 127 -0.77 20.33 -1.58
C ARG A 127 -1.76 19.85 -2.66
N ARG A 128 -1.45 18.73 -3.31
CA ARG A 128 -2.24 18.19 -4.42
C ARG A 128 -3.64 17.83 -3.95
N LEU A 129 -4.66 18.31 -4.65
CA LEU A 129 -6.06 17.91 -4.42
C LEU A 129 -6.26 16.40 -4.57
N ARG A 130 -7.27 15.87 -3.88
CA ARG A 130 -7.68 14.45 -3.95
C ARG A 130 -8.51 14.15 -5.20
N PRO A 131 -8.62 12.87 -5.63
CA PRO A 131 -9.48 12.50 -6.75
C PRO A 131 -10.96 12.89 -6.54
N GLU A 132 -11.51 12.78 -5.33
CA GLU A 132 -12.90 13.19 -5.04
C GLU A 132 -13.13 14.70 -5.25
N ALA A 133 -12.15 15.53 -4.90
CA ALA A 133 -12.21 16.97 -5.13
C ALA A 133 -12.07 17.30 -6.62
N TYR A 134 -11.22 16.56 -7.34
CA TYR A 134 -11.08 16.72 -8.79
C TYR A 134 -12.36 16.29 -9.53
N ALA A 135 -12.99 15.19 -9.12
CA ALA A 135 -14.28 14.77 -9.68
C ALA A 135 -15.39 15.79 -9.41
N GLY A 136 -15.38 16.45 -8.24
CA GLY A 136 -16.23 17.61 -7.98
C GLY A 136 -16.03 18.76 -8.97
N ARG A 137 -14.78 19.02 -9.41
CA ARG A 137 -14.51 20.00 -10.48
C ARG A 137 -15.08 19.54 -11.81
N VAL A 138 -14.92 18.26 -12.16
CA VAL A 138 -15.50 17.69 -13.39
C VAL A 138 -17.02 17.83 -13.40
N HIS A 139 -17.69 17.44 -12.31
CA HIS A 139 -19.13 17.57 -12.15
C HIS A 139 -19.63 19.00 -12.33
N ASN A 140 -19.02 19.95 -11.61
CA ASN A 140 -19.40 21.36 -11.68
C ASN A 140 -19.09 21.99 -13.05
N HIS A 141 -18.04 21.51 -13.72
CA HIS A 141 -17.70 21.96 -15.07
C HIS A 141 -18.76 21.56 -16.10
N ILE A 142 -19.15 20.29 -16.11
CA ILE A 142 -20.11 19.76 -17.07
C ILE A 142 -21.50 20.36 -16.86
N ASN A 143 -21.89 20.60 -15.60
CA ASN A 143 -23.18 21.20 -15.25
C ASN A 143 -23.23 22.73 -15.38
N GLY A 144 -22.15 23.38 -15.86
CA GLY A 144 -22.11 24.82 -16.07
C GLY A 144 -22.07 25.67 -14.79
N ALA A 145 -21.88 25.06 -13.62
CA ALA A 145 -21.79 25.78 -12.34
C ALA A 145 -20.44 26.48 -12.13
N ALA A 146 -19.39 26.01 -12.80
CA ALA A 146 -18.07 26.63 -12.80
C ALA A 146 -17.27 26.22 -14.05
N THR A 147 -16.18 26.92 -14.37
CA THR A 147 -15.28 26.53 -15.46
C THR A 147 -13.95 26.05 -14.91
N TYR A 148 -13.53 24.84 -15.28
CA TYR A 148 -12.25 24.26 -14.89
C TYR A 148 -11.49 23.77 -16.12
N PRO A 149 -10.15 23.75 -16.13
CA PRO A 149 -9.35 23.24 -17.24
C PRO A 149 -9.34 21.70 -17.24
N ILE A 150 -10.48 21.08 -17.56
CA ILE A 150 -10.61 19.62 -17.60
C ILE A 150 -10.15 19.11 -18.98
N PRO A 151 -9.23 18.12 -19.03
CA PRO A 151 -8.80 17.54 -20.30
C PRO A 151 -9.97 16.92 -21.09
N THR A 152 -10.03 17.18 -22.39
CA THR A 152 -11.06 16.65 -23.29
C THR A 152 -11.10 15.12 -23.30
N ALA A 153 -9.93 14.46 -23.14
CA ALA A 153 -9.84 13.01 -23.03
C ALA A 153 -10.63 12.44 -21.82
N LEU A 154 -10.72 13.19 -20.72
CA LEU A 154 -11.56 12.79 -19.58
C LEU A 154 -13.03 13.07 -19.85
N LEU A 155 -13.34 14.24 -20.41
CA LEU A 155 -14.73 14.64 -20.75
C LEU A 155 -15.39 13.70 -21.76
N GLY A 156 -14.60 13.15 -22.69
CA GLY A 156 -15.05 12.17 -23.69
C GLY A 156 -14.92 10.71 -23.27
N SER A 157 -14.60 10.40 -22.02
CA SER A 157 -14.32 9.01 -21.61
C SER A 157 -15.58 8.20 -21.34
N ASP A 158 -15.56 6.91 -21.71
CA ASP A 158 -16.64 5.95 -21.39
C ASP A 158 -16.87 5.83 -19.87
N ALA A 159 -15.81 5.97 -19.07
CA ALA A 159 -15.91 5.92 -17.60
C ALA A 159 -16.81 7.03 -17.04
N LEU A 160 -16.72 8.24 -17.60
CA LEU A 160 -17.54 9.37 -17.20
C LEU A 160 -19.01 9.15 -17.57
N GLN A 161 -19.27 8.64 -18.77
CA GLN A 161 -20.62 8.28 -19.22
C GLN A 161 -21.21 7.18 -18.34
N ALA A 162 -20.47 6.10 -18.09
CA ALA A 162 -20.91 4.98 -17.25
C ALA A 162 -21.20 5.41 -15.80
N THR A 163 -20.42 6.34 -15.25
CA THR A 163 -20.65 6.90 -13.92
C THR A 163 -21.96 7.69 -13.87
N PHE A 164 -22.21 8.55 -14.87
CA PHE A 164 -23.45 9.30 -14.97
C PHE A 164 -24.67 8.39 -15.17
N SER A 165 -24.57 7.39 -16.07
CA SER A 165 -25.66 6.42 -16.29
C SER A 165 -26.02 5.65 -15.04
N ARG A 166 -25.05 5.36 -14.15
CA ARG A 166 -25.28 4.60 -12.93
C ARG A 166 -25.76 5.44 -11.75
N TYR A 167 -25.23 6.65 -11.58
CA TYR A 167 -25.45 7.44 -10.36
C TYR A 167 -26.13 8.80 -10.59
N GLY A 168 -26.35 9.20 -11.84
CA GLY A 168 -26.90 10.51 -12.19
C GLY A 168 -25.95 11.68 -11.93
N THR A 169 -24.67 11.42 -11.62
CA THR A 169 -23.65 12.43 -11.36
C THR A 169 -22.33 12.07 -12.03
N TYR A 170 -21.48 13.07 -12.26
CA TYR A 170 -20.10 12.91 -12.72
C TYR A 170 -19.07 12.82 -11.58
N LEU A 171 -19.51 12.48 -10.37
CA LEU A 171 -18.65 12.38 -9.18
C LEU A 171 -17.93 11.03 -9.17
N MET A 172 -16.80 10.94 -8.45
CA MET A 172 -16.08 9.67 -8.31
C MET A 172 -16.81 8.77 -7.31
N PRO A 173 -17.28 7.57 -7.70
CA PRO A 173 -17.81 6.61 -6.74
C PRO A 173 -16.69 6.13 -5.82
N MET A 174 -16.83 6.40 -4.52
CA MET A 174 -15.82 6.10 -3.51
C MET A 174 -16.09 4.74 -2.89
N ALA A 175 -15.05 3.94 -2.68
CA ALA A 175 -15.19 2.66 -1.98
C ALA A 175 -15.52 2.83 -0.49
N TRP A 176 -15.27 4.01 0.07
CA TRP A 176 -15.43 4.31 1.49
C TRP A 176 -16.41 5.45 1.72
N LYS A 177 -17.23 5.30 2.77
CA LYS A 177 -18.22 6.32 3.15
C LYS A 177 -17.58 7.67 3.50
N GLY A 178 -16.49 7.65 4.26
CA GLY A 178 -15.80 8.85 4.72
C GLY A 178 -14.96 9.59 3.67
N GLY A 179 -14.96 9.14 2.41
CA GLY A 179 -14.17 9.78 1.35
C GLY A 179 -12.66 9.73 1.62
N CYS A 180 -11.95 10.78 1.20
CA CYS A 180 -10.52 10.90 1.39
C CYS A 180 -10.15 11.37 2.81
N PRO A 181 -9.04 10.88 3.38
CA PRO A 181 -8.48 11.46 4.60
C PRO A 181 -8.15 12.95 4.44
N PRO A 182 -8.27 13.77 5.51
CA PRO A 182 -8.14 15.23 5.49
C PRO A 182 -6.67 15.68 5.40
N HIS A 183 -5.97 15.21 4.38
CA HIS A 183 -4.62 15.63 4.02
C HIS A 183 -4.40 15.48 2.50
N PRO A 184 -3.46 16.24 1.90
CA PRO A 184 -3.22 16.25 0.46
C PRO A 184 -2.93 14.87 -0.13
N SER A 185 -3.15 14.72 -1.43
CA SER A 185 -3.03 13.44 -2.13
C SER A 185 -1.57 13.01 -2.29
N TYR A 186 -0.69 13.89 -2.75
CA TYR A 186 0.65 13.48 -3.20
C TYR A 186 1.73 13.66 -2.12
N PRO A 187 2.59 12.67 -1.86
CA PRO A 187 2.55 11.26 -2.31
C PRO A 187 1.62 10.41 -1.43
N SER A 188 1.36 9.15 -1.77
CA SER A 188 0.56 8.24 -0.93
C SER A 188 1.36 7.75 0.29
N ALA A 189 0.91 8.03 1.52
CA ALA A 189 1.59 7.60 2.75
C ALA A 189 1.65 6.07 2.89
N HIS A 190 0.58 5.36 2.54
CA HIS A 190 0.55 3.89 2.59
C HIS A 190 1.62 3.29 1.67
N ALA A 191 1.77 3.85 0.47
CA ALA A 191 2.75 3.37 -0.49
C ALA A 191 4.20 3.67 -0.06
N VAL A 192 4.47 4.82 0.58
CA VAL A 192 5.83 5.14 1.08
C VAL A 192 6.21 4.16 2.18
N ILE A 193 5.29 3.92 3.12
CA ILE A 193 5.50 2.99 4.23
C ILE A 193 5.74 1.57 3.72
N ALA A 194 4.87 1.07 2.85
CA ALA A 194 5.01 -0.26 2.29
C ALA A 194 6.34 -0.43 1.56
N ALA A 195 6.73 0.58 0.76
CA ALA A 195 8.00 0.57 0.04
C ALA A 195 9.22 0.59 0.97
N ALA A 196 9.19 1.42 2.01
CA ALA A 196 10.26 1.50 3.00
C ALA A 196 10.45 0.16 3.71
N GLY A 197 9.35 -0.42 4.21
CA GLY A 197 9.36 -1.72 4.88
C GLY A 197 9.83 -2.85 3.96
N VAL A 198 9.26 -2.96 2.76
CA VAL A 198 9.68 -3.96 1.75
C VAL A 198 11.16 -3.82 1.38
N THR A 199 11.68 -2.59 1.29
CA THR A 199 13.09 -2.35 0.98
C THR A 199 14.00 -2.91 2.08
N VAL A 200 13.64 -2.72 3.35
CA VAL A 200 14.33 -3.35 4.48
C VAL A 200 14.26 -4.88 4.36
N LEU A 201 13.10 -5.46 4.03
CA LEU A 201 12.98 -6.91 3.86
C LEU A 201 13.88 -7.44 2.73
N LYS A 202 13.95 -6.75 1.58
CA LYS A 202 14.85 -7.10 0.47
C LYS A 202 16.33 -7.03 0.85
N ALA A 203 16.71 -6.14 1.77
CA ALA A 203 18.09 -6.06 2.25
C ALA A 203 18.48 -7.25 3.13
N PHE A 204 17.52 -7.93 3.77
CA PHE A 204 17.80 -9.00 4.74
C PHE A 204 17.51 -10.42 4.23
N PHE A 205 16.57 -10.59 3.30
CA PHE A 205 16.18 -11.90 2.76
C PHE A 205 16.63 -12.06 1.31
N ASP A 206 16.95 -13.30 0.92
CA ASP A 206 17.32 -13.60 -0.47
C ASP A 206 16.13 -13.34 -1.40
N GLY A 207 16.25 -12.26 -2.17
CA GLY A 207 15.23 -11.86 -3.14
C GLY A 207 15.01 -12.88 -4.26
N ASN A 208 16.01 -13.72 -4.56
CA ASN A 208 15.93 -14.74 -5.61
C ASN A 208 15.35 -16.06 -5.12
N ALA A 209 15.25 -16.26 -3.80
CA ALA A 209 14.67 -17.46 -3.24
C ALA A 209 13.22 -17.62 -3.73
N THR A 210 12.87 -18.84 -4.14
CA THR A 210 11.50 -19.18 -4.53
C THR A 210 10.66 -19.38 -3.28
N LEU A 211 9.44 -18.83 -3.28
CA LEU A 211 8.48 -19.08 -2.21
C LEU A 211 7.93 -20.50 -2.32
N PRO A 212 8.03 -21.31 -1.25
CA PRO A 212 7.46 -22.65 -1.27
C PRO A 212 5.93 -22.59 -1.12
N ASN A 213 5.23 -23.46 -1.86
CA ASN A 213 3.77 -23.66 -1.78
C ASN A 213 2.92 -22.37 -1.85
N PRO A 214 3.11 -21.50 -2.86
CA PRO A 214 2.29 -20.30 -3.01
C PRO A 214 0.81 -20.65 -3.23
N VAL A 215 -0.08 -19.76 -2.78
CA VAL A 215 -1.53 -19.93 -2.82
C VAL A 215 -2.24 -18.68 -3.31
N LEU A 216 -3.48 -18.85 -3.78
CA LEU A 216 -4.41 -17.79 -4.16
C LEU A 216 -5.74 -18.00 -3.43
N ALA A 217 -6.49 -16.93 -3.19
CA ALA A 217 -7.91 -17.06 -2.85
C ALA A 217 -8.68 -17.57 -4.08
N ASN A 218 -9.64 -18.48 -3.88
CA ASN A 218 -10.63 -18.81 -4.91
C ASN A 218 -11.56 -17.61 -5.19
N ALA A 219 -12.39 -17.73 -6.25
CA ALA A 219 -13.19 -16.61 -6.78
C ALA A 219 -14.12 -15.96 -5.74
N ASP A 220 -14.64 -16.72 -4.78
CA ASP A 220 -15.53 -16.23 -3.73
C ASP A 220 -14.81 -15.93 -2.40
N GLY A 221 -13.51 -16.20 -2.32
CA GLY A 221 -12.65 -15.97 -1.15
C GLY A 221 -12.85 -16.96 0.00
N THR A 222 -13.58 -18.07 -0.21
CA THR A 222 -13.89 -19.05 0.84
C THR A 222 -12.75 -20.03 1.12
N ALA A 223 -11.81 -20.20 0.18
CA ALA A 223 -10.70 -21.12 0.31
C ALA A 223 -9.41 -20.58 -0.33
N LEU A 224 -8.28 -21.10 0.13
CA LEU A 224 -6.99 -20.94 -0.53
C LEU A 224 -6.74 -22.14 -1.44
N VAL A 225 -6.36 -21.89 -2.69
CA VAL A 225 -6.01 -22.91 -3.68
C VAL A 225 -4.53 -22.80 -4.05
N PRO A 226 -3.87 -23.91 -4.41
CA PRO A 226 -2.49 -23.87 -4.86
C PRO A 226 -2.31 -22.97 -6.08
N TYR A 227 -1.26 -22.14 -6.06
CA TYR A 227 -0.85 -21.37 -7.23
C TYR A 227 -0.11 -22.29 -8.21
N ALA A 228 -0.61 -22.40 -9.44
CA ALA A 228 -0.09 -23.29 -10.49
C ALA A 228 0.75 -22.58 -11.56
N GLY A 229 1.11 -21.31 -11.35
CA GLY A 229 1.90 -20.53 -12.31
C GLY A 229 3.41 -20.68 -12.14
N THR A 230 4.16 -19.77 -12.76
CA THR A 230 5.63 -19.75 -12.70
C THR A 230 6.14 -19.49 -11.27
N PRO A 231 7.27 -20.09 -10.85
CA PRO A 231 7.82 -19.89 -9.52
C PRO A 231 7.88 -18.42 -9.11
N LEU A 232 7.35 -18.12 -7.91
CA LEU A 232 7.33 -16.76 -7.37
C LEU A 232 8.57 -16.53 -6.52
N THR A 233 9.28 -15.43 -6.76
CA THR A 233 10.44 -15.04 -5.96
C THR A 233 10.03 -14.18 -4.77
N VAL A 234 10.85 -14.19 -3.71
CA VAL A 234 10.67 -13.32 -2.54
C VAL A 234 10.66 -11.85 -2.95
N GLU A 235 11.60 -11.42 -3.81
CA GLU A 235 11.64 -10.04 -4.31
C GLU A 235 10.37 -9.68 -5.08
N GLY A 236 9.90 -10.58 -5.95
CA GLY A 236 8.69 -10.39 -6.73
C GLY A 236 7.45 -10.20 -5.86
N GLU A 237 7.24 -11.06 -4.87
CA GLU A 237 6.07 -10.94 -3.99
C GLU A 237 6.16 -9.78 -3.00
N LEU A 238 7.36 -9.41 -2.56
CA LEU A 238 7.55 -8.20 -1.76
C LEU A 238 7.27 -6.93 -2.58
N ASN A 239 7.75 -6.86 -3.82
CA ASN A 239 7.43 -5.76 -4.73
C ASN A 239 5.92 -5.73 -5.05
N LYS A 240 5.29 -6.89 -5.26
CA LYS A 240 3.85 -7.01 -5.46
C LYS A 240 3.07 -6.55 -4.23
N LEU A 241 3.52 -6.85 -3.02
CA LEU A 241 2.91 -6.36 -1.79
C LEU A 241 2.90 -4.84 -1.72
N ALA A 242 4.05 -4.19 -1.96
CA ALA A 242 4.15 -2.74 -1.99
C ALA A 242 3.25 -2.13 -3.08
N ALA A 243 3.21 -2.75 -4.27
CA ALA A 243 2.34 -2.33 -5.36
C ALA A 243 0.85 -2.49 -5.02
N ASN A 244 0.44 -3.61 -4.41
CA ASN A 244 -0.93 -3.87 -3.98
C ASN A 244 -1.40 -2.83 -2.96
N ILE A 245 -0.57 -2.51 -1.97
CA ILE A 245 -0.87 -1.47 -0.98
C ILE A 245 -1.06 -0.11 -1.66
N GLY A 246 -0.18 0.24 -2.59
CA GLY A 246 -0.25 1.50 -3.33
C GLY A 246 -1.46 1.60 -4.27
N ILE A 247 -1.70 0.59 -5.09
CA ILE A 247 -2.78 0.60 -6.10
C ILE A 247 -4.16 0.48 -5.45
N SER A 248 -4.28 -0.22 -4.32
CA SER A 248 -5.53 -0.30 -3.56
C SER A 248 -6.07 1.08 -3.24
N ARG A 249 -5.19 2.05 -2.92
CA ARG A 249 -5.62 3.43 -2.65
C ARG A 249 -6.19 4.16 -3.86
N VAL A 250 -5.73 3.79 -5.05
CA VAL A 250 -6.28 4.27 -6.32
C VAL A 250 -7.65 3.63 -6.56
N GLN A 251 -7.76 2.32 -6.31
CA GLN A 251 -9.02 1.57 -6.39
C GLN A 251 -10.07 2.05 -5.38
N THR A 252 -9.65 2.57 -4.23
CA THR A 252 -10.54 3.22 -3.25
C THR A 252 -11.15 4.52 -3.79
N GLY A 253 -10.48 5.17 -4.75
CA GLY A 253 -10.82 6.51 -5.23
C GLY A 253 -10.11 7.66 -4.50
N ILE A 254 -9.11 7.38 -3.64
CA ILE A 254 -8.50 8.41 -2.77
C ILE A 254 -7.11 8.88 -3.21
N HIS A 255 -6.45 8.17 -4.12
CA HIS A 255 -5.12 8.54 -4.63
C HIS A 255 -5.06 8.40 -6.15
N PHE A 256 -4.15 9.13 -6.78
CA PHE A 256 -3.81 8.94 -8.19
C PHE A 256 -2.71 7.89 -8.34
N ARG A 257 -2.60 7.27 -9.52
CA ARG A 257 -1.50 6.33 -9.83
C ARG A 257 -0.12 6.94 -9.54
N SER A 258 0.09 8.21 -9.91
CA SER A 258 1.37 8.88 -9.67
C SER A 258 1.66 9.11 -8.18
N ASP A 259 0.64 9.24 -7.33
CA ASP A 259 0.85 9.32 -5.88
C ASP A 259 1.47 8.02 -5.36
N SER A 260 1.06 6.87 -5.89
CA SER A 260 1.58 5.57 -5.47
C SER A 260 2.93 5.24 -6.08
N MET A 261 3.13 5.51 -7.38
CA MET A 261 4.42 5.21 -8.05
C MET A 261 5.58 6.01 -7.45
N GLN A 262 5.39 7.31 -7.22
CA GLN A 262 6.45 8.16 -6.67
C GLN A 262 6.70 7.89 -5.19
N SER A 263 5.67 7.40 -4.48
CA SER A 263 5.85 6.92 -3.10
C SER A 263 6.81 5.75 -2.99
N LEU A 264 6.84 4.84 -3.98
CA LEU A 264 7.77 3.70 -3.94
C LEU A 264 9.22 4.16 -3.90
N VAL A 265 9.55 5.17 -4.71
CA VAL A 265 10.89 5.77 -4.78
C VAL A 265 11.24 6.47 -3.46
N LEU A 266 10.31 7.24 -2.90
CA LEU A 266 10.55 7.95 -1.64
C LEU A 266 10.75 6.98 -0.47
N GLY A 267 9.90 5.94 -0.37
CA GLY A 267 10.01 4.94 0.68
C GLY A 267 11.30 4.12 0.58
N GLU A 268 11.66 3.71 -0.64
CA GLU A 268 12.94 3.01 -0.87
C GLU A 268 14.14 3.86 -0.47
N ARG A 269 14.17 5.14 -0.87
CA ARG A 269 15.26 6.06 -0.49
C ARG A 269 15.36 6.22 1.03
N MET A 270 14.24 6.32 1.73
CA MET A 270 14.25 6.39 3.20
C MET A 270 14.89 5.14 3.82
N ALA A 271 14.51 3.95 3.35
CA ALA A 271 15.08 2.69 3.83
C ALA A 271 16.59 2.57 3.52
N ILE A 272 17.01 2.94 2.30
CA ILE A 272 18.42 2.95 1.91
C ILE A 272 19.24 3.86 2.83
N ASN A 273 18.74 5.06 3.16
CA ASN A 273 19.43 5.97 4.07
C ASN A 273 19.57 5.36 5.47
N MET A 274 18.51 4.78 6.00
CA MET A 274 18.54 4.14 7.33
C MET A 274 19.46 2.92 7.38
N LEU A 275 19.50 2.11 6.31
CA LEU A 275 20.45 1.00 6.18
C LEU A 275 21.91 1.51 6.14
N SER A 276 22.14 2.63 5.46
CA SER A 276 23.46 3.29 5.41
C SER A 276 23.90 3.81 6.78
N GLU A 277 22.97 4.35 7.58
CA GLU A 277 23.23 4.77 8.96
C GLU A 277 23.45 3.58 9.91
N LEU A 278 22.80 2.44 9.64
CA LEU A 278 22.94 1.23 10.44
C LEU A 278 24.29 0.54 10.25
N LYS A 279 24.82 0.55 9.02
CA LYS A 279 26.09 -0.07 8.66
C LYS A 279 27.25 0.22 9.64
N PRO A 280 27.63 1.47 9.92
CA PRO A 280 28.75 1.76 10.81
C PRO A 280 28.51 1.30 12.25
N LEU A 281 27.25 1.16 12.67
CA LEU A 281 26.90 0.75 14.03
C LEU A 281 27.08 -0.76 14.28
N ARG A 282 27.18 -1.57 13.22
CA ARG A 282 27.37 -3.02 13.36
C ARG A 282 28.83 -3.42 13.62
N GLY A 283 29.79 -2.56 13.29
CA GLY A 283 31.23 -2.85 13.43
C GLY A 283 31.66 -4.18 12.78
N GLY A 284 32.87 -4.64 13.10
CA GLY A 284 33.32 -6.01 12.83
C GLY A 284 33.28 -6.46 11.36
N ALA A 285 32.85 -7.71 11.14
CA ALA A 285 32.80 -8.42 9.85
C ALA A 285 31.56 -8.09 8.98
N PHE A 286 30.78 -7.07 9.34
CA PHE A 286 29.69 -6.56 8.51
C PHE A 286 30.26 -5.70 7.38
N ASP A 287 30.03 -6.11 6.13
CA ASP A 287 30.57 -5.41 4.96
C ASP A 287 29.56 -4.40 4.39
N ASN A 288 28.39 -4.89 3.97
CA ASN A 288 27.36 -4.08 3.33
C ASN A 288 26.00 -4.80 3.26
N PHE A 289 24.96 -4.04 2.95
CA PHE A 289 23.71 -4.54 2.39
C PHE A 289 23.73 -4.40 0.88
N THR A 290 23.62 -5.50 0.13
CA THR A 290 23.45 -5.47 -1.32
C THR A 290 22.12 -6.09 -1.75
N PHE A 291 21.28 -5.34 -2.46
CA PHE A 291 19.95 -5.80 -2.90
C PHE A 291 19.46 -5.05 -4.14
N ARG A 292 18.38 -5.54 -4.77
CA ARG A 292 17.74 -4.87 -5.93
C ARG A 292 16.70 -3.83 -5.51
N ARG A 293 16.78 -2.68 -6.16
CA ARG A 293 15.81 -1.58 -6.09
C ARG A 293 14.54 -1.91 -6.87
N PHE A 294 13.49 -1.13 -6.67
CA PHE A 294 12.22 -1.27 -7.40
C PHE A 294 12.37 -1.07 -8.92
N ASP A 295 13.39 -0.33 -9.36
CA ASP A 295 13.71 -0.16 -10.78
C ASP A 295 14.57 -1.30 -11.36
N GLY A 296 14.88 -2.31 -10.56
CA GLY A 296 15.69 -3.47 -10.94
C GLY A 296 17.20 -3.27 -10.82
N SER A 297 17.68 -2.04 -10.58
CA SER A 297 19.11 -1.79 -10.36
C SER A 297 19.58 -2.33 -9.01
N LEU A 298 20.86 -2.69 -8.91
CA LEU A 298 21.48 -3.09 -7.65
C LEU A 298 21.91 -1.85 -6.86
N VAL A 299 21.74 -1.92 -5.54
CA VAL A 299 22.29 -0.95 -4.59
C VAL A 299 23.10 -1.67 -3.53
N THR A 300 24.22 -1.06 -3.15
CA THR A 300 25.06 -1.47 -2.04
C THR A 300 25.17 -0.30 -1.07
N VAL A 301 24.81 -0.52 0.20
CA VAL A 301 24.98 0.44 1.29
C VAL A 301 25.80 -0.16 2.41
#